data_AF-A0A965YCU4-F1
#
_entry.id   AF-A0A965YCU4-F1
#
_cell.length_a   1.000
_cell.length_b   1.000
_cell.length_c   1.000
_cell.angle_alpha   90.00
_cell.angle_beta   90.00
_cell.angle_gamma   90.00
#
_symmetry.space_group_name_H-M   'P 1'
#
loop_
_entity.id
_entity.type
_entity.pdbx_description
1 polymer ?
#
loop_
_entity_poly.entity_id
_entity_poly.type
_entity_poly.pdbx_seq_one_letter_code
_entity_poly.pdbx_strand_id
1 'polypeptide(L)'
;MEGVHIGTCSWKYPSWEGLVYTQACEDEYLSQYQRRYRTVEVDQWFWSLGRSSYGLPDSSVVASYDRATDSSFRFTIKCPN
;
A
#
# COMPACT_ATOMS: atom_id res chain seq x y z
N MET A 1 -14.77 -16.81 -5.95
CA MET A 1 -13.56 -16.71 -6.78
C MET A 1 -12.37 -16.88 -5.85
N GLU A 2 -11.95 -18.11 -5.61
CA GLU A 2 -10.71 -18.36 -4.87
C GLU A 2 -9.52 -18.03 -5.77
N GLY A 3 -8.54 -17.30 -5.24
CA GLY A 3 -7.28 -17.00 -5.93
C GLY A 3 -7.21 -15.72 -6.76
N VAL A 4 -8.30 -14.96 -6.92
CA VAL A 4 -8.27 -13.66 -7.61
C VAL A 4 -8.30 -12.53 -6.60
N HIS A 5 -7.26 -11.70 -6.58
CA HIS A 5 -7.19 -10.48 -5.78
C HIS A 5 -7.33 -9.26 -6.69
N ILE A 6 -8.24 -8.36 -6.34
CA ILE A 6 -8.45 -7.08 -7.03
C ILE A 6 -8.05 -5.96 -6.08
N GLY A 7 -7.27 -5.01 -6.59
CA GLY A 7 -6.73 -3.88 -5.86
C GLY A 7 -6.34 -2.74 -6.80
N THR A 8 -5.61 -1.77 -6.27
CA THR A 8 -5.15 -0.56 -6.97
C THR A 8 -3.63 -0.47 -6.96
N CYS A 9 -3.10 0.39 -7.84
CA CYS A 9 -1.74 0.88 -7.69
C CYS A 9 -1.77 2.08 -6.73
N SER A 10 -1.06 1.95 -5.60
CA SER A 10 -1.11 2.90 -4.48
C SER A 10 -2.47 3.00 -3.76
N TRP A 11 -2.45 3.64 -2.58
CA TRP A 11 -3.63 3.78 -1.68
C TRP A 11 -3.62 5.06 -0.84
N LYS A 12 -2.70 6.01 -1.04
CA LYS A 12 -2.59 7.19 -0.16
C LYS A 12 -3.28 8.40 -0.79
N TYR A 13 -4.59 8.27 -1.07
CA TYR A 13 -5.36 9.27 -1.79
C TYR A 13 -6.46 9.89 -0.92
N PRO A 14 -6.28 11.13 -0.40
CA PRO A 14 -7.32 11.83 0.36
C PRO A 14 -8.63 11.98 -0.43
N SER A 15 -8.56 12.05 -1.77
CA SER A 15 -9.72 12.13 -2.66
C SER A 15 -10.61 10.88 -2.64
N TRP A 16 -10.21 9.79 -1.97
CA TRP A 16 -11.04 8.60 -1.77
C TRP A 16 -11.85 8.64 -0.46
N GLU A 17 -11.81 9.74 0.30
CA GLU A 17 -12.74 9.96 1.41
C GLU A 17 -14.19 9.94 0.89
N GLY A 18 -15.08 9.23 1.60
CA GLY A 18 -16.44 8.95 1.18
C GLY A 18 -16.59 7.83 0.13
N LEU A 19 -15.49 7.31 -0.41
CA LEU A 19 -15.48 6.20 -1.39
C LEU A 19 -14.84 4.93 -0.82
N VAL A 20 -13.59 5.06 -0.34
CA VAL A 20 -12.80 3.98 0.26
C VAL A 20 -12.53 4.27 1.74
N TYR A 21 -12.39 5.55 2.11
CA TYR A 21 -12.07 5.99 3.48
C TYR A 21 -13.26 6.66 4.12
N THR A 22 -13.49 6.40 5.41
CA THR A 22 -14.50 7.11 6.20
C THR A 22 -14.02 8.52 6.52
N GLN A 23 -12.76 8.65 6.96
CA GLN A 23 -12.10 9.93 7.22
C GLN A 23 -10.58 9.75 7.09
N ALA A 24 -9.89 10.69 6.44
CA ALA A 24 -8.46 10.62 6.17
C ALA A 24 -7.53 10.67 7.42
N CYS A 25 -8.06 11.06 8.58
CA CYS A 25 -7.27 11.50 9.74
C CYS A 25 -7.28 10.52 10.92
N GLU A 26 -8.30 9.66 11.06
CA GLU A 26 -8.47 8.86 12.29
C GLU A 26 -7.78 7.49 12.24
N ASP A 27 -7.73 6.87 11.06
CA ASP A 27 -7.09 5.57 10.81
C ASP A 27 -6.07 5.72 9.67
N GLU A 28 -4.92 5.04 9.76
CA GLU A 28 -3.98 4.96 8.62
C GLU A 28 -4.70 4.46 7.36
N TYR A 29 -4.54 5.13 6.22
CA TYR A 29 -5.24 4.79 4.97
C TYR A 29 -5.24 3.30 4.62
N LEU A 30 -4.14 2.60 4.92
CA LEU A 30 -4.00 1.18 4.60
C LEU A 30 -4.93 0.29 5.44
N SER A 31 -5.15 0.64 6.71
CA SER A 31 -6.03 -0.12 7.60
C SER A 31 -7.50 0.01 7.19
N GLN A 32 -7.90 1.17 6.64
CA GLN A 32 -9.20 1.38 6.03
C GLN A 32 -9.30 0.70 4.65
N TYR A 33 -8.25 0.80 3.83
CA TYR A 33 -8.18 0.22 2.49
C TYR A 33 -8.42 -1.31 2.51
N GLN A 34 -7.83 -2.03 3.47
CA GLN A 34 -7.97 -3.49 3.60
C GLN A 34 -9.43 -3.94 3.79
N ARG A 35 -10.29 -3.05 4.31
CA ARG A 35 -11.72 -3.35 4.53
C ARG A 35 -12.46 -3.55 3.21
N ARG A 36 -11.93 -3.01 2.10
CA ARG A 36 -12.55 -3.03 0.77
C ARG A 36 -11.80 -3.88 -0.26
N TYR A 37 -10.47 -3.91 -0.19
CA TYR A 37 -9.59 -4.61 -1.13
C TYR A 37 -8.65 -5.55 -0.39
N ARG A 38 -8.19 -6.61 -1.07
CA ARG A 38 -7.31 -7.64 -0.47
C ARG A 38 -5.89 -7.63 -1.01
N THR A 39 -5.58 -6.73 -1.93
CA THR A 39 -4.22 -6.54 -2.46
C THR A 39 -3.97 -5.09 -2.83
N VAL A 40 -2.71 -4.68 -2.84
CA VAL A 40 -2.29 -3.38 -3.37
C VAL A 40 -0.94 -3.49 -4.06
N GLU A 41 -0.72 -2.70 -5.12
CA GLU A 41 0.61 -2.51 -5.70
C GLU A 41 1.31 -1.32 -5.03
N VAL A 42 2.55 -1.53 -4.60
CA VAL A 42 3.45 -0.51 -4.04
C VAL A 42 4.45 -0.09 -5.11
N ASP A 43 4.33 1.15 -5.58
CA ASP A 43 5.16 1.71 -6.66
C ASP A 43 6.14 2.81 -6.19
N GLN A 44 6.05 3.23 -4.92
CA GLN A 44 6.86 4.34 -4.36
C GLN A 44 8.38 4.14 -4.47
N TRP A 45 8.85 2.90 -4.60
CA TRP A 45 10.28 2.58 -4.73
C TRP A 45 10.74 2.42 -6.18
N PHE A 46 9.86 2.57 -7.17
CA PHE A 46 10.21 2.31 -8.55
C PHE A 46 11.36 3.21 -9.05
N TRP A 47 11.35 4.50 -8.72
CA TRP A 47 12.34 5.48 -9.21
C TRP A 47 13.60 5.61 -8.33
N SER A 48 13.88 4.59 -7.53
CA SER A 48 14.81 4.71 -6.41
C SER A 48 16.22 4.23 -6.68
N LEU A 49 16.44 3.56 -7.82
CA LEU A 49 17.76 3.17 -8.32
C LEU A 49 18.27 4.26 -9.29
N GLY A 50 19.59 4.51 -9.29
CA GLY A 50 20.24 5.45 -10.23
C GLY A 50 20.30 6.93 -9.83
N ARG A 51 19.73 7.34 -8.68
CA ARG A 51 20.03 8.63 -8.03
C ARG A 51 21.10 8.45 -6.94
N SER A 52 21.61 9.54 -6.35
CA SER A 52 22.67 9.51 -5.32
C SER A 52 22.34 8.69 -4.05
N SER A 53 21.19 8.02 -3.98
CA SER A 53 20.85 6.97 -3.04
C SER A 53 20.09 5.84 -3.73
N TYR A 54 20.21 4.64 -3.17
CA TYR A 54 19.36 3.48 -3.45
C TYR A 54 18.13 3.59 -2.54
N GLY A 55 17.03 4.16 -3.00
CA GLY A 55 15.81 4.29 -2.19
C GLY A 55 15.05 2.95 -2.08
N LEU A 56 15.75 1.94 -1.54
CA LEU A 56 15.22 0.63 -1.22
C LEU A 56 14.09 0.74 -0.18
N PRO A 57 13.23 -0.29 -0.05
CA PRO A 57 12.24 -0.35 1.01
C PRO A 57 12.87 -0.14 2.38
N ASP A 58 12.45 0.92 3.09
CA ASP A 58 12.79 1.10 4.49
C ASP A 58 12.03 0.05 5.32
N SER A 59 12.76 -0.74 6.10
CA SER A 59 12.18 -1.83 6.90
C SER A 59 11.14 -1.34 7.91
N SER A 60 11.28 -0.13 8.45
CA SER A 60 10.31 0.45 9.38
C SER A 60 8.98 0.76 8.69
N VAL A 61 9.04 1.20 7.42
CA VAL A 61 7.88 1.46 6.57
C VAL A 61 7.20 0.14 6.17
N VAL A 62 7.97 -0.89 5.80
CA VAL A 62 7.42 -2.22 5.52
C VAL A 62 6.72 -2.79 6.76
N ALA A 63 7.34 -2.66 7.94
CA ALA A 63 6.76 -3.13 9.19
C ALA A 63 5.49 -2.36 9.59
N SER A 64 5.33 -1.09 9.21
CA SER A 64 4.06 -0.38 9.44
C SER A 64 2.96 -0.90 8.53
N TYR A 65 3.26 -1.30 7.29
CA TYR A 65 2.27 -1.88 6.39
C TYR A 65 1.78 -3.24 6.87
N ASP A 66 2.70 -4.06 7.39
CA ASP A 66 2.37 -5.35 8.01
C ASP A 66 1.44 -5.14 9.23
N ARG A 67 1.78 -4.22 10.14
CA ARG A 67 0.91 -3.91 11.31
C ARG A 67 -0.45 -3.34 10.92
N ALA A 68 -0.55 -2.64 9.81
CA ALA A 68 -1.79 -2.02 9.34
C ALA A 68 -2.73 -3.01 8.64
N THR A 69 -2.27 -4.22 8.30
CA THR A 69 -3.05 -5.20 7.51
C THR A 69 -3.15 -6.55 8.19
N ASP A 70 -4.20 -7.31 7.88
CA ASP A 70 -4.33 -8.69 8.33
C ASP A 70 -3.49 -9.66 7.48
N SER A 71 -3.22 -10.85 8.02
CA SER A 71 -2.38 -11.89 7.39
C SER A 71 -2.85 -12.39 6.01
N SER A 72 -4.09 -12.10 5.61
CA SER A 72 -4.63 -12.47 4.29
C SER A 72 -4.41 -11.39 3.22
N PHE A 73 -4.05 -10.17 3.63
CA PHE A 73 -3.74 -9.09 2.70
C PHE A 73 -2.46 -9.39 1.91
N ARG A 74 -2.39 -8.93 0.66
CA ARG A 74 -1.25 -9.18 -0.23
C ARG A 74 -0.68 -7.87 -0.76
N PHE A 75 0.64 -7.83 -0.90
CA PHE A 75 1.35 -6.72 -1.49
C PHE A 75 2.04 -7.20 -2.76
N THR A 76 1.90 -6.43 -3.83
CA THR A 76 2.76 -6.52 -5.01
C THR A 76 3.71 -5.35 -4.98
N ILE A 77 5.00 -5.58 -5.14
CA ILE A 77 6.00 -4.51 -5.08
C ILE A 77 6.58 -4.30 -6.47
N LYS A 78 6.54 -3.06 -6.96
CA LYS A 78 7.21 -2.68 -8.19
C LYS A 78 8.71 -2.58 -7.92
N CYS A 79 9.49 -3.46 -8.55
CA CYS A 79 10.95 -3.46 -8.38
C CYS A 79 11.54 -2.10 -8.79
N PRO A 80 12.49 -1.55 -8.02
CA PRO A 80 13.24 -0.35 -8.42
C PRO A 80 13.86 -0.47 -9.82
N ASN A 81 13.99 0.65 -10.56
CA ASN A 81 14.35 0.70 -11.98
C ASN A 81 15.79 1.09 -12.36
#